data_AF-A0AAU5UNL2-F1
#
_entry.id   AF-A0AAU5UNL2-F1
#
_cell.length_a   1.000
_cell.length_b   1.000
_cell.length_c   1.000
_cell.angle_alpha   90.00
_cell.angle_beta   90.00
_cell.angle_gamma   90.00
#
_symmetry.space_group_name_H-M   'P 1'
#
loop_
_entity.id
_entity.type
_entity.pdbx_description
1 polymer ?
#
loop_
_entity_poly.entity_id
_entity_poly.type
_entity_poly.pdbx_seq_one_letter_code
_entity_poly.pdbx_strand_id
1 'polypeptide(L)'
;MSAGGFDPFRPPMIGSRIWEETMTAAEWCCQCTGQCGRPHAKTNGRCGTLHGTAHRLAVVAADPLATLAEAVTATERLALCESCDAGRRRAAQHTHTTTAAAHAQPELIDLTGDRAA
;
A
#
# COMPACT_ATOMS: atom_id res chain seq x y z
N MET A 1 34.27 4.24 -13.28
CA MET A 1 33.36 4.45 -14.43
C MET A 1 33.35 3.16 -15.24
N SER A 2 32.31 2.34 -15.10
CA SER A 2 32.12 1.17 -15.96
C SER A 2 30.78 1.32 -16.66
N ALA A 3 30.84 1.44 -17.98
CA ALA A 3 29.68 1.47 -18.86
C ALA A 3 29.05 0.07 -18.86
N GLY A 4 27.88 -0.06 -18.22
CA GLY A 4 27.03 -1.23 -18.40
C GLY A 4 26.49 -1.22 -19.82
N GLY A 5 27.09 -2.02 -20.70
CA GLY A 5 26.60 -2.21 -22.06
C GLY A 5 25.20 -2.84 -22.04
N PHE A 6 24.29 -2.27 -22.82
CA PHE A 6 22.98 -2.84 -23.10
C PHE A 6 23.16 -4.19 -23.82
N ASP A 7 22.71 -5.28 -23.20
CA ASP A 7 22.58 -6.59 -23.84
C ASP A 7 21.23 -6.64 -24.57
N PRO A 8 21.21 -6.61 -25.92
CA PRO A 8 19.97 -6.56 -26.70
C PRO A 8 19.14 -7.85 -26.62
N PHE A 9 19.68 -8.95 -26.09
CA PHE A 9 19.01 -10.25 -26.03
C PHE A 9 18.54 -10.63 -24.63
N ARG A 10 18.89 -9.85 -23.62
CA ARG A 10 18.25 -9.90 -22.31
C ARG A 10 17.25 -8.74 -22.26
N PRO A 11 15.94 -8.98 -22.50
CA PRO A 11 14.95 -7.94 -22.29
C PRO A 11 15.21 -7.33 -20.91
N PRO A 12 15.33 -6.00 -20.80
CA PRO A 12 15.49 -5.39 -19.49
C PRO A 12 14.34 -5.89 -18.63
N MET A 13 14.63 -6.39 -17.42
CA MET A 13 13.56 -6.75 -16.50
C MET A 13 12.78 -5.47 -16.22
N ILE A 14 11.64 -5.31 -16.89
CA ILE A 14 10.81 -4.12 -16.80
C ILE A 14 10.43 -3.96 -15.33
N GLY A 15 10.71 -2.77 -14.79
CA GLY A 15 10.47 -2.46 -13.38
C GLY A 15 11.63 -2.73 -12.42
N SER A 16 12.74 -3.37 -12.84
CA SER A 16 13.92 -3.59 -11.97
C SER A 16 14.53 -2.28 -11.45
N ARG A 17 14.69 -1.29 -12.34
CA ARG A 17 15.15 0.04 -11.97
C ARG A 17 14.21 0.74 -11.00
N ILE A 18 12.91 0.72 -11.30
CA ILE A 18 11.87 1.29 -10.43
C ILE A 18 11.89 0.62 -9.05
N TRP A 19 12.07 -0.70 -9.03
CA TRP A 19 12.18 -1.48 -7.81
C TRP A 19 13.40 -1.06 -7.01
N GLU A 20 14.58 -1.00 -7.63
CA GLU A 20 15.84 -0.63 -6.97
C GLU A 20 15.83 0.81 -6.45
N GLU A 21 15.33 1.77 -7.24
CA GLU A 21 15.17 3.17 -6.85
C GLU A 21 14.25 3.28 -5.63
N THR A 22 13.09 2.60 -5.64
CA THR A 22 12.14 2.62 -4.52
C THR A 22 12.73 1.95 -3.28
N MET A 23 13.38 0.80 -3.43
CA MET A 23 13.99 0.05 -2.33
C MET A 23 15.14 0.83 -1.69
N THR A 24 15.94 1.52 -2.51
CA THR A 24 17.04 2.38 -2.04
C THR A 24 16.51 3.60 -1.30
N ALA A 25 15.49 4.28 -1.84
CA ALA A 25 14.83 5.41 -1.17
C ALA A 25 14.16 4.99 0.15
N ALA A 26 13.75 3.73 0.26
CA ALA A 26 13.22 3.13 1.48
C ALA A 26 14.29 2.64 2.46
N GLU A 27 15.58 2.79 2.14
CA GLU A 27 16.70 2.22 2.89
C GLU A 27 16.51 0.73 3.18
N TRP A 28 15.90 0.01 2.23
CA TRP A 28 15.57 -1.41 2.34
C TRP A 28 14.67 -1.76 3.54
N CYS A 29 13.95 -0.78 4.09
CA CYS A 29 13.07 -0.93 5.25
C CYS A 29 11.61 -0.69 4.88
N CYS A 30 10.69 -1.39 5.55
CA CYS A 30 9.26 -1.17 5.39
C CYS A 30 8.87 0.30 5.67
N GLN A 31 8.14 0.92 4.74
CA GLN A 31 7.72 2.32 4.80
C GLN A 31 6.28 2.51 5.31
N CYS A 32 5.68 1.51 5.94
CA CYS A 32 4.34 1.67 6.49
C CYS A 32 4.30 2.77 7.56
N THR A 33 3.18 3.49 7.61
CA THR A 33 2.91 4.57 8.59
C THR A 33 2.04 4.10 9.76
N GLY A 34 1.96 2.78 10.00
CA GLY A 34 1.16 2.18 11.08
C GLY A 34 -0.19 1.60 10.65
N GLN A 35 -0.58 1.74 9.39
CA GLN A 35 -1.85 1.19 8.86
C GLN A 35 -1.93 -0.35 8.88
N CYS A 36 -0.86 -1.05 9.25
CA CYS A 36 -0.87 -2.49 9.48
C CYS A 36 -1.55 -2.91 10.79
N GLY A 37 -1.84 -1.97 11.69
CA GLY A 37 -2.52 -2.21 12.98
C GLY A 37 -1.64 -2.86 14.06
N ARG A 38 -0.33 -3.05 13.80
CA ARG A 38 0.61 -3.58 14.80
C ARG A 38 1.20 -2.44 15.65
N PRO A 39 1.43 -2.66 16.96
CA PRO A 39 1.79 -1.58 17.88
C PRO A 39 3.21 -1.02 17.70
N HIS A 40 4.14 -1.79 17.11
CA HIS A 40 5.51 -1.34 16.80
C HIS A 40 6.23 -0.58 17.94
N ALA A 41 6.04 -1.04 19.18
CA ALA A 41 6.54 -0.36 20.39
C ALA A 41 8.07 -0.20 20.42
N LYS A 42 8.80 -1.12 19.78
CA LYS A 42 10.28 -1.10 19.73
C LYS A 42 10.85 -0.22 18.60
N THR A 43 10.00 0.26 17.71
CA THR A 43 10.39 0.89 16.44
C THR A 43 9.66 2.21 16.24
N ASN A 44 9.28 2.87 17.34
CA ASN A 44 8.60 4.17 17.36
C ASN A 44 7.37 4.21 16.44
N GLY A 45 6.55 3.15 16.46
CA GLY A 45 5.33 3.08 15.65
C GLY A 45 5.55 2.70 14.18
N ARG A 46 6.80 2.49 13.73
CA ARG A 46 7.12 2.07 12.36
C ARG A 46 7.43 0.58 12.26
N CYS A 47 7.18 -0.04 11.11
CA CYS A 47 7.62 -1.41 10.90
C CYS A 47 9.14 -1.46 10.65
N GLY A 48 9.89 -2.14 11.53
CA GLY A 48 11.34 -2.33 11.39
C GLY A 48 11.75 -3.50 10.48
N THR A 49 10.83 -4.04 9.67
CA THR A 49 11.16 -5.15 8.75
C THR A 49 12.10 -4.65 7.65
N LEU A 50 13.28 -5.26 7.59
CA LEU A 50 14.26 -5.07 6.53
C LEU A 50 14.08 -6.10 5.42
N HIS A 51 14.38 -5.72 4.18
CA HIS A 51 14.43 -6.64 3.06
C HIS A 51 15.60 -7.60 3.23
N GLY A 52 15.34 -8.90 3.07
CA GLY A 52 16.34 -9.94 3.15
C GLY A 52 15.74 -11.32 2.91
N THR A 53 16.49 -12.37 3.26
CA THR A 53 16.06 -13.76 3.08
C THR A 53 14.87 -14.13 3.95
N ALA A 54 14.78 -13.58 5.15
CA ALA A 54 13.68 -13.83 6.09
C ALA A 54 12.40 -13.05 5.74
N HIS A 55 12.54 -11.85 5.16
CA HIS A 55 11.42 -10.98 4.84
C HIS A 55 11.65 -10.28 3.51
N ARG A 56 10.76 -10.51 2.54
CA ARG A 56 10.78 -9.76 1.29
C ARG A 56 9.86 -8.54 1.39
N LEU A 57 10.38 -7.41 0.97
CA LEU A 57 9.59 -6.22 0.68
C LEU A 57 9.20 -6.21 -0.79
N ALA A 58 7.98 -5.79 -1.06
CA ALA A 58 7.47 -5.51 -2.39
C ALA A 58 7.43 -4.00 -2.61
N VAL A 59 7.62 -3.58 -3.87
CA VAL A 59 7.36 -2.22 -4.30
C VAL A 59 5.91 -2.16 -4.77
N VAL A 60 5.13 -1.30 -4.12
CA VAL A 60 3.68 -1.16 -4.35
C VAL A 60 3.32 0.30 -4.58
N ALA A 61 2.17 0.55 -5.21
CA ALA A 61 1.64 1.91 -5.34
C ALA A 61 1.36 2.52 -3.96
N ALA A 62 1.59 3.83 -3.83
CA ALA A 62 1.30 4.57 -2.60
C ALA A 62 -0.20 4.61 -2.27
N ASP A 63 -1.07 4.59 -3.29
CA ASP A 63 -2.50 4.35 -3.10
C ASP A 63 -2.78 2.83 -2.94
N PRO A 64 -3.30 2.39 -1.78
CA PRO A 64 -3.67 0.98 -1.56
C PRO A 64 -4.90 0.51 -2.35
N LEU A 65 -5.71 1.43 -2.89
CA LEU A 65 -6.91 1.11 -3.67
C LEU A 65 -6.68 1.19 -5.18
N ALA A 66 -5.49 1.60 -5.62
CA ALA A 66 -5.13 1.63 -7.03
C ALA A 66 -5.38 0.27 -7.71
N THR A 67 -6.03 0.33 -8.88
CA THR A 67 -6.15 -0.83 -9.75
C THR A 67 -4.77 -1.30 -10.23
N LEU A 68 -4.70 -2.51 -10.78
CA LEU A 68 -3.43 -3.02 -11.30
C LEU A 68 -2.83 -2.11 -12.40
N ALA A 69 -3.67 -1.57 -13.29
CA ALA A 69 -3.24 -0.68 -14.36
C ALA A 69 -2.63 0.62 -13.80
N GLU A 70 -3.29 1.22 -12.80
CA GLU A 70 -2.80 2.41 -12.11
C GLU A 70 -1.53 2.11 -11.31
N ALA A 71 -1.46 0.95 -10.64
CA ALA A 71 -0.29 0.59 -9.84
C ALA A 71 0.98 0.40 -10.67
N VAL A 72 0.86 -0.08 -11.91
CA VAL A 72 2.00 -0.22 -12.82
C VAL A 72 2.54 1.14 -13.27
N THR A 73 1.67 2.13 -13.47
CA THR A 73 2.03 3.47 -13.94
C THR A 73 2.23 4.49 -12.82
N ALA A 74 1.85 4.15 -11.58
CA ALA A 74 1.89 5.03 -10.41
C ALA A 74 3.26 5.68 -10.24
N THR A 75 3.34 7.01 -10.12
CA THR A 75 4.62 7.70 -9.89
C THR A 75 5.10 7.51 -8.45
N GLU A 76 4.17 7.51 -7.50
CA GLU A 76 4.44 7.33 -6.07
C GLU A 76 4.36 5.86 -5.66
N ARG A 77 5.43 5.39 -5.01
CA ARG A 77 5.61 3.98 -4.65
C ARG A 77 6.19 3.86 -3.25
N LEU A 78 5.92 2.72 -2.62
CA LEU A 78 6.39 2.38 -1.28
C LEU A 78 7.01 0.99 -1.27
N ALA A 79 8.05 0.80 -0.45
CA ALA A 79 8.53 -0.52 -0.09
C ALA A 79 7.78 -1.03 1.15
N LEU A 80 6.98 -2.09 1.01
CA LEU A 80 6.18 -2.66 2.10
C LEU A 80 6.43 -4.15 2.27
N CYS A 81 6.39 -4.64 3.51
CA CYS A 81 6.28 -6.07 3.78
C CYS A 81 4.84 -6.53 3.55
N GLU A 82 4.66 -7.82 3.26
CA GLU A 82 3.35 -8.42 2.95
C GLU A 82 2.27 -8.10 3.99
N SER A 83 2.58 -8.26 5.28
CA SER A 83 1.64 -7.95 6.35
C SER A 83 1.21 -6.48 6.38
N CYS A 84 2.11 -5.56 6.03
CA CYS A 84 1.81 -4.13 6.00
C CYS A 84 0.99 -3.75 4.77
N ASP A 85 1.29 -4.29 3.59
CA ASP A 85 0.47 -4.03 2.40
C ASP A 85 -0.97 -4.57 2.59
N ALA A 86 -1.11 -5.79 3.10
CA ALA A 86 -2.41 -6.38 3.40
C ALA A 86 -3.21 -5.59 4.46
N GLY A 87 -2.54 -5.10 5.52
CA GLY A 87 -3.19 -4.25 6.53
C GLY A 87 -3.65 -2.91 5.97
N ARG A 88 -2.78 -2.26 5.17
CA ARG A 88 -3.05 -0.99 4.49
C ARG A 88 -4.27 -1.09 3.57
N ARG A 89 -4.33 -2.14 2.73
CA ARG A 89 -5.48 -2.39 1.84
C ARG A 89 -6.78 -2.58 2.60
N ARG A 90 -6.77 -3.38 3.68
CA ARG A 90 -7.95 -3.57 4.53
C ARG A 90 -8.41 -2.26 5.16
N ALA A 91 -7.50 -1.48 5.73
CA ALA A 91 -7.83 -0.18 6.34
C ALA A 91 -8.46 0.79 5.33
N ALA A 92 -7.91 0.85 4.11
CA ALA A 92 -8.45 1.68 3.04
C ALA A 92 -9.83 1.22 2.57
N GLN A 93 -10.04 -0.09 2.41
CA GLN A 93 -11.34 -0.66 2.05
C GLN A 93 -12.41 -0.38 3.11
N HIS A 94 -12.09 -0.57 4.39
CA HIS A 94 -13.02 -0.24 5.49
C HIS A 94 -13.42 1.24 5.46
N THR A 95 -12.46 2.15 5.31
CA THR A 95 -12.72 3.59 5.23
C THR A 95 -13.63 3.91 4.04
N HIS A 96 -13.36 3.34 2.86
CA HIS A 96 -14.16 3.57 1.66
C HIS A 96 -15.61 3.08 1.83
N THR A 97 -15.81 1.88 2.40
CA THR A 97 -17.16 1.35 2.66
C THR A 97 -17.91 2.18 3.71
N THR A 98 -17.25 2.58 4.81
CA THR A 98 -17.89 3.40 5.85
C THR A 98 -18.29 4.77 5.32
N THR A 99 -17.45 5.42 4.53
CA THR A 99 -17.78 6.71 3.88
C THR A 99 -18.94 6.55 2.90
N ALA A 100 -18.93 5.52 2.06
CA ALA A 100 -20.04 5.24 1.13
C ALA A 100 -21.36 4.96 1.87
N ALA A 101 -21.32 4.21 2.99
CA ALA A 101 -22.48 3.96 3.83
C ALA A 101 -22.97 5.24 4.53
N ALA A 102 -22.08 6.07 5.06
CA ALA A 102 -22.43 7.34 5.69
C ALA A 102 -23.11 8.32 4.71
N HIS A 103 -22.68 8.35 3.45
CA HIS A 103 -23.33 9.14 2.40
C HIS A 103 -24.66 8.53 1.90
N ALA A 104 -24.87 7.22 2.07
CA ALA A 104 -26.11 6.54 1.68
C ALA A 104 -27.21 6.61 2.76
N GLN A 105 -26.88 6.94 4.01
CA GLN A 105 -27.80 6.90 5.16
C GLN A 105 -28.56 8.19 5.59
N PRO A 106 -28.58 9.34 4.87
CA PRO A 106 -29.43 10.45 5.31
C PRO A 106 -30.94 10.22 5.14
N GLU A 107 -31.39 9.26 4.30
CA GLU A 107 -32.82 9.14 3.94
C GLU A 107 -33.59 8.00 4.64
N LEU A 108 -32.94 7.16 5.45
CA LEU A 108 -33.60 5.97 6.03
C LEU A 108 -34.26 6.20 7.40
N ILE A 109 -34.20 7.40 7.98
CA ILE A 109 -34.66 7.65 9.36
C ILE A 109 -36.14 8.05 9.44
N ASP A 110 -36.81 8.39 8.33
CA ASP A 110 -38.17 8.96 8.39
C ASP A 110 -39.34 7.99 8.12
N LEU A 111 -39.08 6.68 7.98
CA LEU A 111 -40.12 5.68 7.66
C LEU A 111 -40.68 4.89 8.86
N THR A 112 -40.26 5.19 10.09
CA THR A 112 -40.76 4.52 11.30
C THR A 112 -41.46 5.45 12.30
N GLY A 113 -41.63 6.73 11.95
CA GLY A 113 -42.16 7.77 12.82
C GLY A 113 -43.66 8.07 12.68
N ASP A 114 -44.50 7.14 12.21
CA ASP A 114 -45.96 7.36 12.25
C ASP A 114 -46.76 6.04 12.24
N ARG A 115 -47.01 5.49 13.44
CA ARG A 115 -48.18 4.63 13.75
C ARG A 115 -48.23 4.23 15.23
N ALA A 116 -48.93 5.03 16.02
CA ALA A 116 -49.80 4.66 17.15
C ALA A 116 -50.33 5.99 17.73
N ALA A 117 -51.51 6.45 17.30
CA ALA A 117 -52.83 6.08 17.85
C ALA A 117 -52.98 6.48 19.32
#